data_AF-A0A2E6QTE6-F1
#
_entry.id   AF-A0A2E6QTE6-F1
#
_cell.length_a   1.000
_cell.length_b   1.000
_cell.length_c   1.000
_cell.angle_alpha   90.00
_cell.angle_beta   90.00
_cell.angle_gamma   90.00
#
_symmetry.space_group_name_H-M   'P 1'
#
loop_
_entity.id
_entity.type
_entity.pdbx_description
1 polymer ?
#
loop_
_entity_poly.entity_id
_entity_poly.type
_entity_poly.pdbx_seq_one_letter_code
_entity_poly.pdbx_strand_id
1 'polypeptide(L)'
;MVGMFFGASSFNQDIGSWDTSNVTNMSNMFYFYREDCSENDLSKPSPAFNQDIGNWDTSKVTNMEGMFVGSVFNQDISSWDTSNVNSMFQMFLCNQDFNQDLSNWCVSKIPNEPLFFSEYSSLAESNKPVWGTCPTSISAKSYSIDVTANNSANYTLSGTDRSGDVSGNDPNLTFNVGDTINFVVNASGHPFYLKTVAGTGTGNTIDNITNNGTTDQTISWTPDTPGTYYYQCSLHGGMVGEIIIQ
;
A
#
# COMPACT_ATOMS: atom_id res chain seq x y z
N MET A 1 -7.12 22.60 -0.54
CA MET A 1 -6.60 22.88 0.82
C MET A 1 -5.22 23.52 0.71
N VAL A 2 -5.13 24.71 0.11
CA VAL A 2 -3.84 25.41 -0.08
C VAL A 2 -3.47 26.13 1.21
N GLY A 3 -2.29 25.87 1.76
CA GLY A 3 -1.71 26.67 2.86
C GLY A 3 -2.51 26.72 4.16
N MET A 4 -3.43 25.77 4.39
CA MET A 4 -4.40 25.86 5.50
C MET A 4 -3.73 25.96 6.88
N PHE A 5 -2.59 25.28 7.07
CA PHE A 5 -1.79 25.30 8.30
C PHE A 5 -0.38 25.83 8.05
N PHE A 6 -0.21 26.70 7.05
CA PHE A 6 1.07 27.33 6.75
C PHE A 6 1.59 28.08 7.98
N GLY A 7 2.79 27.72 8.44
CA GLY A 7 3.43 28.34 9.60
C GLY A 7 2.74 28.06 10.94
N ALA A 8 1.77 27.15 11.00
CA ALA A 8 1.02 26.84 12.22
C ALA A 8 1.85 25.99 13.20
N SER A 9 2.85 26.61 13.83
CA SER A 9 3.86 25.94 14.68
C SER A 9 3.28 25.12 15.85
N SER A 10 2.06 25.43 16.30
CA SER A 10 1.41 24.76 17.43
C SER A 10 0.25 23.84 17.04
N PHE A 11 -0.08 23.73 15.75
CA PHE A 11 -1.19 22.88 15.31
C PHE A 11 -0.75 21.41 15.24
N ASN A 12 -1.41 20.55 16.01
CA ASN A 12 -1.20 19.09 16.01
C ASN A 12 -2.49 18.37 16.40
N GLN A 13 -3.62 18.83 15.88
CA GLN A 13 -4.91 18.21 16.17
C GLN A 13 -5.21 17.11 15.17
N ASP A 14 -5.92 16.07 15.61
CA ASP A 14 -6.36 14.97 14.77
C ASP A 14 -7.31 15.48 13.67
N ILE A 15 -6.92 15.21 12.43
CA ILE A 15 -7.65 15.51 11.20
C ILE A 15 -7.68 14.30 10.24
N GLY A 16 -7.32 13.11 10.72
CA GLY A 16 -7.25 11.90 9.89
C GLY A 16 -8.61 11.50 9.31
N SER A 17 -9.70 11.91 9.95
CA SER A 17 -11.09 11.64 9.54
C SER A 17 -11.68 12.63 8.54
N TRP A 18 -10.91 13.61 8.06
CA TRP A 18 -11.40 14.58 7.08
C TRP A 18 -11.70 13.93 5.73
N ASP A 19 -12.82 14.31 5.12
CA ASP A 19 -13.13 13.93 3.74
C ASP A 19 -12.31 14.79 2.76
N THR A 20 -11.29 14.17 2.14
CA THR A 20 -10.43 14.80 1.14
C THR A 20 -10.78 14.39 -0.30
N SER A 21 -11.85 13.62 -0.52
CA SER A 21 -12.18 12.98 -1.80
C SER A 21 -12.43 13.94 -2.97
N ASN A 22 -12.59 15.25 -2.69
CA ASN A 22 -12.78 16.30 -3.69
C ASN A 22 -11.63 17.31 -3.74
N VAL A 23 -10.57 17.10 -2.96
CA VAL A 23 -9.42 18.01 -2.91
C VAL A 23 -8.55 17.77 -4.14
N THR A 24 -8.25 18.85 -4.86
CA THR A 24 -7.37 18.81 -6.05
C THR A 24 -6.01 19.46 -5.82
N ASN A 25 -5.85 20.21 -4.73
CA ASN A 25 -4.62 20.94 -4.41
C ASN A 25 -4.39 20.95 -2.89
N MET A 26 -3.25 20.43 -2.46
CA MET A 26 -2.79 20.35 -1.07
C MET A 26 -1.49 21.13 -0.83
N SER A 27 -1.09 22.00 -1.77
CA SER A 27 0.19 22.71 -1.71
C SER A 27 0.32 23.51 -0.41
N ASN A 28 1.51 23.46 0.18
CA ASN A 28 1.93 24.20 1.37
C ASN A 28 1.07 23.99 2.61
N MET A 29 0.26 22.93 2.68
CA MET A 29 -0.72 22.75 3.75
C MET A 29 -0.08 22.77 5.15
N PHE A 30 1.06 22.10 5.34
CA PHE A 30 1.83 22.07 6.60
C PHE A 30 3.25 22.64 6.41
N TYR A 31 3.38 23.63 5.52
CA TYR A 31 4.65 24.29 5.26
C TYR A 31 5.12 25.07 6.48
N PHE A 32 6.40 24.94 6.81
CA PHE A 32 7.08 25.76 7.79
C PHE A 32 8.40 26.29 7.23
N TYR A 33 8.61 27.60 7.34
CA TYR A 33 9.82 28.24 6.84
C TYR A 33 11.02 27.91 7.74
N ARG A 34 12.08 27.35 7.15
CA ARG A 34 13.39 27.15 7.78
C ARG A 34 14.40 28.06 7.08
N GLU A 35 15.11 28.88 7.85
CA GLU A 35 16.18 29.75 7.32
C GLU A 35 17.43 28.94 6.95
N ASP A 36 17.76 27.94 7.77
CA ASP A 36 18.88 27.02 7.56
C ASP A 36 18.40 25.61 7.91
N CYS A 37 18.58 24.68 6.97
CA CYS A 37 18.16 23.30 7.11
C CYS A 37 19.29 22.38 7.59
N SER A 38 20.50 22.91 7.69
CA SER A 38 21.65 22.26 8.31
C SER A 38 21.70 22.49 9.83
N GLU A 39 20.97 23.49 10.33
CA GLU A 39 20.85 23.76 11.76
C GLU A 39 19.83 22.82 12.41
N ASN A 40 20.31 21.95 13.30
CA ASN A 40 19.48 21.25 14.28
C ASN A 40 19.27 22.14 15.53
N ASP A 41 18.89 23.40 15.30
CA ASP A 41 18.65 24.37 16.37
C ASP A 41 17.32 24.06 17.07
N LEU A 42 17.41 23.25 18.13
CA LEU A 42 16.30 22.86 18.99
C LEU A 42 15.66 24.06 19.75
N SER A 43 16.22 25.27 19.66
CA SER A 43 15.66 26.47 20.27
C SER A 43 14.57 27.14 19.43
N LYS A 44 14.50 26.85 18.12
CA LYS A 44 13.40 27.31 17.26
C LYS A 44 12.18 26.41 17.49
N PRO A 45 10.96 26.97 17.63
CA PRO A 45 9.76 26.16 17.81
C PRO A 45 9.60 25.21 16.62
N SER A 46 9.65 23.91 16.89
CA SER A 46 9.46 22.89 15.87
C SER A 46 7.98 22.81 15.51
N PRO A 47 7.62 22.74 14.21
CA PRO A 47 6.23 22.57 13.82
C PRO A 47 5.65 21.31 14.46
N ALA A 48 4.43 21.39 14.99
CA ALA A 48 3.90 20.33 15.83
C ALA A 48 3.17 19.22 15.06
N PHE A 49 2.76 19.45 13.80
CA PHE A 49 1.84 18.53 13.12
C PHE A 49 2.51 17.21 12.75
N ASN A 50 2.06 16.12 13.39
CA ASN A 50 2.50 14.75 13.12
C ASN A 50 1.39 13.73 13.40
N GLN A 51 0.14 14.06 13.00
CA GLN A 51 -1.01 13.16 13.13
C GLN A 51 -1.15 12.26 11.91
N ASP A 52 -1.72 11.07 12.11
CA ASP A 52 -1.97 10.11 11.05
C ASP A 52 -2.98 10.67 10.02
N ILE A 53 -2.56 10.71 8.77
CA ILE A 53 -3.33 11.13 7.59
C ILE A 53 -3.14 10.14 6.43
N GLY A 54 -2.63 8.93 6.70
CA GLY A 54 -2.42 7.90 5.68
C GLY A 54 -3.72 7.45 5.01
N ASN A 55 -4.86 7.65 5.66
CA ASN A 55 -6.20 7.30 5.17
C ASN A 55 -6.86 8.38 4.29
N TRP A 56 -6.20 9.52 4.03
CA TRP A 56 -6.75 10.54 3.14
C TRP A 56 -6.86 10.05 1.70
N ASP A 57 -7.98 10.34 1.06
CA ASP A 57 -8.16 10.13 -0.38
C ASP A 57 -7.44 11.24 -1.15
N THR A 58 -6.34 10.88 -1.83
CA THR A 58 -5.55 11.77 -2.68
C THR A 58 -5.77 11.55 -4.18
N SER A 59 -6.73 10.70 -4.57
CA SER A 59 -6.92 10.27 -5.96
C SER A 59 -7.21 11.41 -6.94
N LYS A 60 -7.73 12.54 -6.46
CA LYS A 60 -7.99 13.75 -7.28
C LYS A 60 -6.93 14.84 -7.13
N VAL A 61 -5.94 14.66 -6.27
CA VAL A 61 -4.92 15.68 -6.00
C VAL A 61 -3.98 15.81 -7.18
N THR A 62 -3.74 17.04 -7.60
CA THR A 62 -2.86 17.38 -8.73
C THR A 62 -1.60 18.13 -8.29
N ASN A 63 -1.63 18.81 -7.15
CA ASN A 63 -0.52 19.61 -6.63
C ASN A 63 -0.32 19.33 -5.14
N MET A 64 0.91 18.92 -4.78
CA MET A 64 1.37 18.67 -3.41
C MET A 64 2.65 19.48 -3.07
N GLU A 65 2.93 20.55 -3.82
CA GLU A 65 4.12 21.39 -3.63
C GLU A 65 4.27 21.85 -2.19
N GLY A 66 5.48 21.67 -1.64
CA GLY A 66 5.86 22.18 -0.34
C GLY A 66 4.97 21.73 0.83
N MET A 67 4.20 20.64 0.69
CA MET A 67 3.18 20.26 1.67
C MET A 67 3.74 20.08 3.08
N PHE A 68 4.97 19.57 3.20
CA PHE A 68 5.63 19.25 4.48
C PHE A 68 7.01 19.92 4.64
N VAL A 69 7.27 21.04 3.96
CA VAL A 69 8.55 21.76 4.10
C VAL A 69 8.79 22.13 5.55
N GLY A 70 9.97 21.81 6.07
CA GLY A 70 10.38 22.17 7.44
C GLY A 70 9.57 21.52 8.56
N SER A 71 8.60 20.66 8.23
CA SER A 71 7.71 19.95 9.15
C SER A 71 8.46 18.85 9.93
N VAL A 72 7.88 18.39 11.05
CA VAL A 72 8.31 17.15 11.77
C VAL A 72 7.46 15.94 11.39
N PHE A 73 6.58 16.10 10.39
CA PHE A 73 5.67 15.06 9.95
C PHE A 73 6.44 13.82 9.51
N ASN A 74 6.11 12.67 10.09
CA ASN A 74 6.73 11.38 9.80
C ASN A 74 5.73 10.21 9.95
N GLN A 75 4.46 10.41 9.56
CA GLN A 75 3.47 9.33 9.51
C GLN A 75 3.49 8.64 8.14
N ASP A 76 3.05 7.38 8.12
CA ASP A 76 2.95 6.59 6.89
C ASP A 76 1.91 7.20 5.93
N ILE A 77 2.36 7.44 4.70
CA ILE A 77 1.57 7.96 3.57
C ILE A 77 1.83 7.14 2.30
N SER A 78 2.38 5.93 2.45
CA SER A 78 2.72 5.03 1.35
C SER A 78 1.50 4.60 0.52
N SER A 79 0.30 4.67 1.11
CA SER A 79 -1.01 4.36 0.51
C SER A 79 -1.57 5.47 -0.40
N TRP A 80 -1.00 6.67 -0.39
CA TRP A 80 -1.55 7.79 -1.17
C TRP A 80 -1.48 7.55 -2.69
N ASP A 81 -2.59 7.79 -3.37
CA ASP A 81 -2.65 7.81 -4.83
C ASP A 81 -2.00 9.10 -5.35
N THR A 82 -0.88 8.93 -6.05
CA THR A 82 -0.11 10.01 -6.68
C THR A 82 -0.24 10.05 -8.20
N SER A 83 -1.10 9.21 -8.78
CA SER A 83 -1.27 9.05 -10.23
C SER A 83 -1.68 10.35 -10.93
N ASN A 84 -2.39 11.23 -10.21
CA ASN A 84 -2.86 12.50 -10.74
C ASN A 84 -1.94 13.69 -10.47
N VAL A 85 -0.95 13.54 -9.59
CA VAL A 85 -0.07 14.61 -9.15
C VAL A 85 0.90 14.99 -10.27
N ASN A 86 0.97 16.28 -10.57
CA ASN A 86 1.87 16.84 -11.57
C ASN A 86 2.87 17.87 -10.99
N SER A 87 2.78 18.18 -9.69
CA SER A 87 3.82 18.93 -9.00
C SER A 87 4.02 18.51 -7.54
N MET A 88 5.29 18.33 -7.18
CA MET A 88 5.80 17.94 -5.86
C MET A 88 7.07 18.72 -5.49
N PHE A 89 7.24 19.92 -6.06
CA PHE A 89 8.38 20.79 -5.75
C PHE A 89 8.48 20.99 -4.24
N GLN A 90 9.68 20.78 -3.68
CA GLN A 90 9.96 20.96 -2.25
C GLN A 90 9.08 20.14 -1.27
N MET A 91 8.43 19.06 -1.69
CA MET A 91 7.46 18.30 -0.86
C MET A 91 7.90 18.08 0.61
N PHE A 92 9.14 17.62 0.81
CA PHE A 92 9.77 17.29 2.10
C PHE A 92 11.07 18.07 2.35
N LEU A 93 11.29 19.20 1.67
CA LEU A 93 12.49 20.02 1.88
C LEU A 93 12.62 20.37 3.38
N CYS A 94 13.76 20.06 3.99
CA CYS A 94 14.06 20.33 5.40
C CYS A 94 13.13 19.64 6.41
N ASN A 95 12.37 18.62 5.98
CA ASN A 95 11.69 17.72 6.91
C ASN A 95 12.69 16.66 7.39
N GLN A 96 13.49 17.00 8.40
CA GLN A 96 14.61 16.20 8.87
C GLN A 96 14.19 14.83 9.43
N ASP A 97 12.94 14.68 9.88
CA ASP A 97 12.45 13.44 10.50
C ASP A 97 11.82 12.47 9.49
N PHE A 98 11.35 12.95 8.33
CA PHE A 98 10.63 12.11 7.38
C PHE A 98 11.50 11.03 6.76
N ASN A 99 11.13 9.77 6.97
CA ASN A 99 11.89 8.59 6.51
C ASN A 99 11.02 7.42 6.00
N GLN A 100 9.72 7.67 5.76
CA GLN A 100 8.77 6.64 5.33
C GLN A 100 9.09 6.10 3.93
N ASP A 101 8.60 4.90 3.63
CA ASP A 101 8.79 4.25 2.33
C ASP A 101 7.76 4.75 1.30
N LEU A 102 8.24 5.54 0.32
CA LEU A 102 7.44 6.05 -0.79
C LEU A 102 7.73 5.31 -2.11
N SER A 103 8.46 4.20 -2.08
CA SER A 103 8.82 3.46 -3.29
C SER A 103 7.62 2.94 -4.08
N ASN A 104 6.44 2.86 -3.45
CA ASN A 104 5.17 2.49 -4.09
C ASN A 104 4.48 3.63 -4.83
N TRP A 105 4.93 4.89 -4.67
CA TRP A 105 4.29 6.03 -5.34
C TRP A 105 4.55 6.02 -6.85
N CYS A 106 3.45 5.99 -7.62
CA CYS A 106 3.44 6.03 -9.08
C CYS A 106 3.34 7.46 -9.63
N VAL A 107 4.47 8.17 -9.70
CA VAL A 107 4.48 9.58 -10.13
C VAL A 107 4.72 9.72 -11.64
N SER A 108 3.78 9.18 -12.41
CA SER A 108 3.89 9.09 -13.88
C SER A 108 3.91 10.43 -14.62
N LYS A 109 3.34 11.50 -14.04
CA LYS A 109 3.25 12.82 -14.68
C LYS A 109 4.46 13.73 -14.43
N ILE A 110 5.38 13.34 -13.55
CA ILE A 110 6.62 14.09 -13.25
C ILE A 110 7.81 13.24 -13.70
N PRO A 111 8.49 13.58 -14.82
CA PRO A 111 9.43 12.68 -15.48
C PRO A 111 10.74 12.43 -14.71
N ASN A 112 11.11 13.33 -13.79
CA ASN A 112 12.32 13.26 -12.98
C ASN A 112 12.01 13.74 -11.57
N GLU A 113 12.87 13.40 -10.61
CA GLU A 113 12.75 13.90 -9.23
C GLU A 113 12.59 15.44 -9.23
N PRO A 114 11.51 15.98 -8.61
CA PRO A 114 11.32 17.41 -8.48
C PRO A 114 12.49 18.05 -7.74
N LEU A 115 12.82 19.29 -8.13
CA LEU A 115 13.82 20.07 -7.41
C LEU A 115 13.48 20.12 -5.92
N PHE A 116 14.49 19.82 -5.10
CA PHE A 116 14.42 19.86 -3.64
C PHE A 116 13.34 18.96 -3.03
N PHE A 117 12.90 17.91 -3.72
CA PHE A 117 11.82 17.02 -3.28
C PHE A 117 11.98 16.62 -1.81
N SER A 118 13.18 16.20 -1.40
CA SER A 118 13.47 15.73 -0.05
C SER A 118 14.86 16.15 0.44
N GLU A 119 15.40 17.26 -0.06
CA GLU A 119 16.71 17.75 0.40
C GLU A 119 16.66 18.09 1.90
N TYR A 120 17.71 17.72 2.66
CA TYR A 120 17.76 17.86 4.12
C TYR A 120 16.67 17.07 4.89
N SER A 121 16.09 16.04 4.28
CA SER A 121 15.27 15.04 4.97
C SER A 121 16.06 13.77 5.27
N SER A 122 15.48 12.90 6.10
CA SER A 122 15.99 11.55 6.36
C SER A 122 15.46 10.49 5.38
N LEU A 123 14.82 10.91 4.28
CA LEU A 123 14.29 10.00 3.26
C LEU A 123 15.44 9.34 2.49
N ALA A 124 15.56 8.01 2.62
CA ALA A 124 16.57 7.23 1.92
C ALA A 124 16.26 7.15 0.42
N GLU A 125 17.31 7.06 -0.42
CA GLU A 125 17.14 6.91 -1.87
C GLU A 125 16.31 5.67 -2.26
N SER A 126 16.43 4.57 -1.52
CA SER A 126 15.63 3.35 -1.74
C SER A 126 14.14 3.54 -1.48
N ASN A 127 13.79 4.57 -0.72
CA ASN A 127 12.43 4.86 -0.27
C ASN A 127 11.79 5.98 -1.10
N LYS A 128 12.48 6.52 -2.11
CA LYS A 128 11.93 7.60 -2.95
C LYS A 128 10.89 7.08 -3.95
N PRO A 129 9.97 7.95 -4.40
CA PRO A 129 9.02 7.62 -5.46
C PRO A 129 9.69 7.20 -6.75
N VAL A 130 8.93 6.46 -7.57
CA VAL A 130 9.32 6.20 -8.94
C VAL A 130 8.82 7.34 -9.83
N TRP A 131 9.77 8.06 -10.43
CA TRP A 131 9.50 9.22 -11.28
C TRP A 131 9.29 8.83 -12.74
N GLY A 132 8.36 9.51 -13.41
CA GLY A 132 8.14 9.44 -14.85
C GLY A 132 7.57 8.13 -15.37
N THR A 133 7.44 7.14 -14.50
CA THR A 133 6.87 5.84 -14.81
C THR A 133 5.98 5.41 -13.66
N CYS A 134 4.97 4.61 -13.97
CA CYS A 134 4.36 3.74 -12.99
C CYS A 134 4.78 2.34 -13.43
N PRO A 135 5.84 1.77 -12.83
CA PRO A 135 6.19 0.40 -13.11
C PRO A 135 4.97 -0.43 -12.73
N THR A 136 4.46 -1.18 -13.69
CA THR A 136 3.40 -2.18 -13.47
C THR A 136 3.83 -3.31 -12.52
N SER A 137 4.97 -3.16 -11.83
CA SER A 137 5.66 -4.20 -11.07
C SER A 137 6.54 -3.69 -9.91
N ILE A 138 6.37 -2.47 -9.37
CA ILE A 138 7.18 -2.01 -8.21
C ILE A 138 6.48 -2.18 -6.85
N SER A 139 5.15 -2.35 -6.79
CA SER A 139 4.51 -2.87 -5.57
C SER A 139 4.54 -4.39 -5.47
N ALA A 140 4.70 -5.09 -6.60
CA ALA A 140 4.58 -6.55 -6.72
C ALA A 140 5.57 -7.30 -5.80
N LYS A 141 5.11 -7.72 -4.63
CA LYS A 141 5.84 -8.64 -3.75
C LYS A 141 5.50 -10.07 -4.13
N SER A 142 6.44 -10.98 -3.89
CA SER A 142 6.19 -12.41 -4.04
C SER A 142 5.89 -13.01 -2.67
N TYR A 143 4.74 -13.67 -2.55
CA TYR A 143 4.27 -14.36 -1.37
C TYR A 143 4.23 -15.86 -1.60
N SER A 144 4.35 -16.61 -0.51
CA SER A 144 4.18 -18.06 -0.50
C SER A 144 3.17 -18.41 0.59
N ILE A 145 2.09 -19.08 0.18
CA ILE A 145 1.04 -19.58 1.06
C ILE A 145 1.03 -21.09 0.95
N ASP A 146 1.42 -21.77 2.03
CA ASP A 146 1.31 -23.22 2.12
C ASP A 146 -0.15 -23.59 2.38
N VAL A 147 -0.71 -24.43 1.51
CA VAL A 147 -2.08 -24.94 1.61
C VAL A 147 -2.01 -26.42 1.94
N THR A 148 -2.43 -26.78 3.15
CA THR A 148 -2.42 -28.17 3.63
C THR A 148 -3.82 -28.64 3.97
N ALA A 149 -4.13 -29.90 3.71
CA ALA A 149 -5.35 -30.52 4.22
C ALA A 149 -5.12 -30.97 5.67
N ASN A 150 -5.93 -30.50 6.61
CA ASN A 150 -5.78 -30.86 8.03
C ASN A 150 -6.64 -32.06 8.45
N ASN A 151 -7.76 -32.29 7.76
CA ASN A 151 -8.73 -33.38 7.90
C ASN A 151 -9.77 -33.26 6.77
N SER A 152 -10.88 -34.01 6.86
CA SER A 152 -11.95 -34.02 5.84
C SER A 152 -12.73 -32.70 5.69
N ALA A 153 -12.52 -31.69 6.53
CA ALA A 153 -13.41 -30.54 6.68
C ALA A 153 -12.81 -29.17 6.31
N ASN A 154 -11.50 -28.93 6.43
CA ASN A 154 -10.89 -27.60 6.19
C ASN A 154 -9.52 -27.64 5.46
N TYR A 155 -9.13 -26.51 4.86
CA TYR A 155 -7.72 -26.22 4.58
C TYR A 155 -7.08 -25.52 5.78
N THR A 156 -5.81 -25.81 6.01
CA THR A 156 -4.95 -25.00 6.87
C THR A 156 -3.96 -24.26 5.99
N LEU A 157 -3.97 -22.94 6.11
CA LEU A 157 -3.06 -22.04 5.39
C LEU A 157 -2.02 -21.49 6.36
N SER A 158 -0.78 -21.40 5.88
CA SER A 158 0.31 -20.68 6.55
C SER A 158 1.19 -19.93 5.58
N GLY A 159 1.79 -18.83 6.02
CA GLY A 159 2.69 -18.04 5.19
C GLY A 159 2.67 -16.58 5.61
N THR A 160 2.88 -15.69 4.64
CA THR A 160 2.75 -14.24 4.86
C THR A 160 1.90 -13.61 3.77
N ASP A 161 1.22 -12.54 4.12
CA ASP A 161 0.48 -11.66 3.21
C ASP A 161 0.80 -10.19 3.49
N ARG A 162 0.01 -9.24 2.97
CA ARG A 162 0.19 -7.80 3.25
C ARG A 162 -0.14 -7.41 4.70
N SER A 163 -0.95 -8.20 5.39
CA SER A 163 -1.35 -7.97 6.79
C SER A 163 -0.37 -8.57 7.80
N GLY A 164 0.54 -9.44 7.36
CA GLY A 164 1.60 -10.03 8.16
C GLY A 164 1.61 -11.56 8.08
N ASP A 165 1.88 -12.22 9.21
CA ASP A 165 1.90 -13.67 9.28
C ASP A 165 0.47 -14.24 9.21
N VAL A 166 0.29 -15.21 8.32
CA VAL A 166 -0.96 -15.95 8.15
C VAL A 166 -0.79 -17.32 8.77
N SER A 167 -1.72 -17.72 9.65
CA SER A 167 -1.86 -19.10 10.10
C SER A 167 -3.29 -19.40 10.55
N GLY A 168 -3.86 -20.52 10.11
CA GLY A 168 -5.17 -20.97 10.60
C GLY A 168 -5.99 -21.77 9.61
N ASN A 169 -7.24 -22.03 10.00
CA ASN A 169 -8.23 -22.67 9.15
C ASN A 169 -8.97 -21.59 8.35
N ASP A 170 -8.89 -21.68 7.03
CA ASP A 170 -9.49 -20.74 6.08
C ASP A 170 -9.34 -19.22 6.45
N PRO A 171 -8.11 -18.72 6.68
CA PRO A 171 -7.90 -17.31 6.98
C PRO A 171 -8.19 -16.40 5.78
N ASN A 172 -8.65 -15.18 6.03
CA ASN A 172 -8.70 -14.15 4.99
C ASN A 172 -7.27 -13.71 4.64
N LEU A 173 -7.01 -13.54 3.34
CA LEU A 173 -5.72 -13.10 2.82
C LEU A 173 -5.84 -11.70 2.22
N THR A 174 -4.81 -10.88 2.33
CA THR A 174 -4.75 -9.54 1.72
C THR A 174 -3.49 -9.38 0.88
N PHE A 175 -3.66 -8.95 -0.37
CA PHE A 175 -2.57 -8.65 -1.30
C PHE A 175 -2.90 -7.38 -2.09
N ASN A 176 -1.95 -6.89 -2.87
CA ASN A 176 -2.16 -5.76 -3.77
C ASN A 176 -2.21 -6.24 -5.23
N VAL A 177 -2.84 -5.46 -6.09
CA VAL A 177 -2.73 -5.64 -7.54
C VAL A 177 -1.25 -5.71 -7.94
N GLY A 178 -0.89 -6.72 -8.72
CA GLY A 178 0.46 -6.99 -9.19
C GLY A 178 1.30 -7.91 -8.30
N ASP A 179 0.90 -8.22 -7.06
CA ASP A 179 1.62 -9.18 -6.21
C ASP A 179 1.66 -10.58 -6.85
N THR A 180 2.77 -11.30 -6.72
CA THR A 180 2.85 -12.72 -7.11
C THR A 180 2.55 -13.60 -5.91
N ILE A 181 1.41 -14.29 -5.93
CA ILE A 181 0.98 -15.17 -4.85
C ILE A 181 1.22 -16.61 -5.28
N ASN A 182 2.13 -17.30 -4.60
CA ASN A 182 2.41 -18.72 -4.83
C ASN A 182 1.68 -19.55 -3.78
N PHE A 183 0.68 -20.33 -4.21
CA PHE A 183 0.04 -21.31 -3.35
C PHE A 183 0.76 -22.64 -3.50
N VAL A 184 1.43 -23.09 -2.43
CA VAL A 184 2.09 -24.40 -2.36
C VAL A 184 1.07 -25.40 -1.84
N VAL A 185 0.40 -26.08 -2.77
CA VAL A 185 -0.74 -26.95 -2.44
C VAL A 185 -0.26 -28.35 -2.15
N ASN A 186 -0.30 -28.74 -0.87
CA ASN A 186 -0.01 -30.08 -0.35
C ASN A 186 -1.29 -30.68 0.26
N ALA A 187 -2.30 -30.87 -0.58
CA ALA A 187 -3.67 -31.19 -0.14
C ALA A 187 -4.33 -32.27 -1.01
N SER A 188 -3.69 -33.45 -1.07
CA SER A 188 -4.22 -34.60 -1.81
C SER A 188 -5.64 -34.98 -1.37
N GLY A 189 -6.54 -35.20 -2.35
CA GLY A 189 -7.96 -35.44 -2.12
C GLY A 189 -8.81 -34.17 -1.96
N HIS A 190 -8.18 -32.99 -1.91
CA HIS A 190 -8.86 -31.70 -1.72
C HIS A 190 -8.49 -30.72 -2.83
N PRO A 191 -9.23 -30.73 -3.96
CA PRO A 191 -8.97 -29.83 -5.09
C PRO A 191 -9.07 -28.35 -4.70
N PHE A 192 -8.02 -27.58 -4.92
CA PHE A 192 -7.94 -26.16 -4.57
C PHE A 192 -8.23 -25.28 -5.80
N TYR A 193 -9.25 -24.44 -5.70
CA TYR A 193 -9.66 -23.52 -6.76
C TYR A 193 -9.64 -22.09 -6.27
N LEU A 194 -9.01 -21.19 -7.05
CA LEU A 194 -9.24 -19.75 -6.94
C LEU A 194 -10.44 -19.33 -7.78
N LYS A 195 -11.26 -18.43 -7.24
CA LYS A 195 -12.55 -18.05 -7.79
C LYS A 195 -12.86 -16.57 -7.65
N THR A 196 -13.67 -16.06 -8.57
CA THR A 196 -14.22 -14.69 -8.52
C THR A 196 -15.53 -14.61 -7.74
N VAL A 197 -16.18 -15.74 -7.45
CA VAL A 197 -17.43 -15.83 -6.68
C VAL A 197 -17.36 -17.06 -5.76
N ALA A 198 -17.74 -16.90 -4.50
CA ALA A 198 -17.85 -18.01 -3.55
C ALA A 198 -18.90 -19.04 -4.02
N GLY A 199 -18.59 -20.33 -3.94
CA GLY A 199 -19.54 -21.41 -4.25
C GLY A 199 -18.89 -22.75 -4.60
N THR A 200 -19.59 -23.86 -4.36
CA THR A 200 -19.11 -25.21 -4.67
C THR A 200 -19.00 -25.50 -6.17
N GLY A 201 -18.34 -26.60 -6.54
CA GLY A 201 -18.17 -27.01 -7.94
C GLY A 201 -17.00 -26.30 -8.64
N THR A 202 -16.97 -26.32 -9.97
CA THR A 202 -15.83 -25.86 -10.80
C THR A 202 -16.13 -24.60 -11.61
N GLY A 203 -17.26 -23.91 -11.35
CA GLY A 203 -17.59 -22.65 -12.02
C GLY A 203 -16.86 -21.44 -11.40
N ASN A 204 -16.79 -20.34 -12.16
CA ASN A 204 -16.22 -19.05 -11.75
C ASN A 204 -14.76 -19.12 -11.28
N THR A 205 -14.02 -20.11 -11.77
CA THR A 205 -12.60 -20.31 -11.46
C THR A 205 -11.75 -19.33 -12.23
N ILE A 206 -10.65 -18.89 -11.63
CA ILE A 206 -9.60 -18.19 -12.36
C ILE A 206 -8.84 -19.22 -13.19
N ASP A 207 -8.88 -19.07 -14.52
CA ASP A 207 -8.30 -20.03 -15.45
C ASP A 207 -6.80 -20.23 -15.20
N ASN A 208 -6.35 -21.49 -15.25
CA ASN A 208 -4.96 -21.93 -15.04
C ASN A 208 -4.40 -21.82 -13.62
N ILE A 209 -5.23 -21.52 -12.61
CA ILE A 209 -4.77 -21.40 -11.21
C ILE A 209 -5.55 -22.32 -10.29
N THR A 210 -5.48 -23.61 -10.61
CA THR A 210 -6.24 -24.66 -9.91
C THR A 210 -5.34 -25.87 -9.65
N ASN A 211 -5.52 -26.52 -8.52
CA ASN A 211 -4.99 -27.87 -8.25
C ASN A 211 -6.16 -28.85 -8.16
N ASN A 212 -6.15 -29.91 -8.98
CA ASN A 212 -7.25 -30.88 -9.05
C ASN A 212 -7.25 -31.92 -7.90
N GLY A 213 -6.44 -31.72 -6.86
CA GLY A 213 -6.38 -32.57 -5.66
C GLY A 213 -5.68 -33.91 -5.86
N THR A 214 -4.93 -34.08 -6.96
CA THR A 214 -4.28 -35.37 -7.31
C THR A 214 -2.80 -35.43 -6.97
N THR A 215 -2.13 -34.28 -6.92
CA THR A 215 -0.68 -34.17 -6.72
C THR A 215 -0.35 -32.86 -6.05
N ASP A 216 0.70 -32.86 -5.23
CA ASP A 216 1.24 -31.64 -4.66
C ASP A 216 1.80 -30.75 -5.78
N GLN A 217 1.43 -29.48 -5.77
CA GLN A 217 1.76 -28.53 -6.83
C GLN A 217 1.80 -27.11 -6.29
N THR A 218 2.77 -26.32 -6.74
CA THR A 218 2.72 -24.86 -6.61
C THR A 218 1.95 -24.25 -7.78
N ILE A 219 0.93 -23.46 -7.47
CA ILE A 219 0.22 -22.62 -8.45
C ILE A 219 0.52 -21.15 -8.14
N SER A 220 0.76 -20.35 -9.17
CA SER A 220 1.12 -18.94 -9.03
C SER A 220 0.03 -18.06 -9.64
N TRP A 221 -0.31 -16.97 -8.95
CA TRP A 221 -1.28 -15.99 -9.39
C TRP A 221 -0.75 -14.57 -9.24
N THR A 222 -0.98 -13.74 -10.25
CA THR A 222 -0.76 -12.30 -10.17
C THR A 222 -2.09 -11.59 -10.48
N PRO A 223 -2.77 -10.99 -9.49
CA PRO A 223 -4.03 -10.30 -9.72
C PRO A 223 -3.78 -8.98 -10.44
N ASP A 224 -4.61 -8.69 -11.44
CA ASP A 224 -4.52 -7.48 -12.28
C ASP A 224 -5.60 -6.44 -11.96
N THR A 225 -6.55 -6.80 -11.10
CA THR A 225 -7.72 -6.00 -10.76
C THR A 225 -7.99 -6.09 -9.25
N PRO A 226 -8.36 -4.97 -8.59
CA PRO A 226 -8.72 -4.99 -7.18
C PRO A 226 -10.10 -5.63 -6.99
N GLY A 227 -10.32 -6.24 -5.83
CA GLY A 227 -11.60 -6.86 -5.50
C GLY A 227 -11.48 -8.05 -4.54
N THR A 228 -12.62 -8.68 -4.28
CA THR A 228 -12.70 -9.88 -3.43
C THR A 228 -12.71 -11.12 -4.32
N TYR A 229 -11.82 -12.04 -4.01
CA TYR A 229 -11.70 -13.37 -4.60
C TYR A 229 -11.82 -14.41 -3.50
N TYR A 230 -11.91 -15.68 -3.90
CA TYR A 230 -12.11 -16.79 -2.98
C TYR A 230 -11.18 -17.93 -3.33
N TYR A 231 -10.68 -18.63 -2.31
CA TYR A 231 -10.14 -19.98 -2.48
C TYR A 231 -11.12 -20.99 -1.90
N GLN A 232 -11.31 -22.12 -2.59
CA GLN A 232 -12.32 -23.10 -2.19
C GLN A 232 -12.01 -24.51 -2.66
N CYS A 233 -12.46 -25.49 -1.89
CA CYS A 233 -12.52 -26.88 -2.33
C CYS A 233 -13.77 -27.17 -3.14
N SER A 234 -13.64 -27.75 -4.35
CA SER A 234 -14.81 -28.10 -5.17
C SER A 234 -15.66 -29.24 -4.58
N LEU A 235 -15.05 -30.09 -3.74
CA LEU A 235 -15.68 -31.26 -3.14
C LEU A 235 -16.30 -30.99 -1.76
N HIS A 236 -15.88 -29.92 -1.08
CA HIS A 236 -16.26 -29.64 0.31
C HIS A 236 -16.70 -28.17 0.45
N GLY A 237 -18.00 -27.93 0.54
CA GLY A 237 -18.56 -26.57 0.58
C GLY A 237 -18.22 -25.75 1.82
N GLY A 238 -17.70 -26.38 2.87
CA GLY A 238 -17.23 -25.70 4.09
C GLY A 238 -15.81 -25.13 3.98
N MET A 239 -15.02 -25.54 2.97
CA MET A 239 -13.65 -25.08 2.78
C MET A 239 -13.65 -23.82 1.90
N VAL A 240 -13.80 -22.64 2.49
CA VAL A 240 -13.85 -21.37 1.76
C VAL A 240 -13.18 -20.27 2.57
N GLY A 241 -12.26 -19.54 1.94
CA GLY A 241 -11.72 -18.31 2.49
C GLY A 241 -11.65 -17.20 1.46
N GLU A 242 -11.56 -15.96 1.94
CA GLU A 242 -11.55 -14.76 1.12
C GLU A 242 -10.11 -14.28 0.84
N ILE A 243 -9.93 -13.67 -0.33
CA ILE A 243 -8.71 -12.97 -0.72
C ILE A 243 -9.10 -11.56 -1.14
N ILE A 244 -8.58 -10.56 -0.43
CA ILE A 244 -8.81 -9.15 -0.73
C ILE A 244 -7.61 -8.63 -1.51
N ILE A 245 -7.88 -8.17 -2.74
CA ILE A 245 -6.88 -7.49 -3.57
C ILE A 245 -7.15 -5.98 -3.52
N GLN A 246 -6.18 -5.24 -3.00
CA GLN A 246 -6.17 -3.78 -2.89
C GLN A 246 -5.53 -3.13 -4.11
#